data_AF-A0A8D9AZY4-F1
#
_entry.id   AF-A0A8D9AZY4-F1
#
_cell.length_a   1.000
_cell.length_b   1.000
_cell.length_c   1.000
_cell.angle_alpha   90.00
_cell.angle_beta   90.00
_cell.angle_gamma   90.00
#
_symmetry.space_group_name_H-M   'P 1'
#
loop_
_entity.id
_entity.type
_entity.pdbx_description
1 polymer ?
#
loop_
_entity_poly.entity_id
_entity_poly.type
_entity_poly.pdbx_seq_one_letter_code
_entity_poly.pdbx_strand_id
1 'polypeptide(L)'
;MAKIIPSPKSLPLVGTLFSLLKEGGGAQLHKYVERRHQELGPIYKESIGPVEAYFVKNPNDMRQVFAAEGMYPVHVLPECWMKYNSLYGCNRGLYFMDGQDWMRTRKILNKYLLKSYSPDLQHCLTKDLLKQFENNIVSLGGVDVESHLYQLSISFVIAHMLGTPFISHYQSLTNDIRALSEVVHKIFEYSVALSMLPINLSVRLSLPAWTSFVQSVNSSLNLASVLCDKMERYNGDGLMSKLKQEGVTSEMIRRIVIDFILAAGDTESFF
;
A
#
# COMPACT_ATOMS: atom_id res chain seq x y z
N MET A 1 -5.68 21.03 -35.65
CA MET A 1 -6.91 20.31 -35.25
C MET A 1 -6.63 19.63 -33.93
N ALA A 2 -7.43 19.87 -32.88
CA ALA A 2 -7.26 19.14 -31.62
C ALA A 2 -7.50 17.65 -31.87
N LYS A 3 -6.50 16.82 -31.57
CA LYS A 3 -6.61 15.36 -31.70
C LYS A 3 -7.58 14.90 -30.62
N ILE A 4 -8.77 14.45 -31.01
CA ILE A 4 -9.76 13.92 -30.07
C ILE A 4 -9.19 12.61 -29.51
N ILE A 5 -9.04 12.54 -28.19
CA ILE A 5 -8.58 11.30 -27.52
C ILE A 5 -9.72 10.27 -27.62
N PRO A 6 -9.43 9.04 -28.11
CA PRO A 6 -10.45 7.99 -28.21
C PRO A 6 -11.08 7.67 -26.85
N SER A 7 -12.37 7.36 -26.85
CA SER A 7 -13.10 6.90 -25.67
C SER A 7 -14.04 5.76 -26.07
N PRO A 8 -14.18 4.71 -25.24
CA PRO A 8 -15.19 3.70 -25.49
C PRO A 8 -16.59 4.29 -25.31
N LYS A 9 -17.59 3.59 -25.86
CA LYS A 9 -19.00 3.91 -25.58
C LYS A 9 -19.27 3.68 -24.10
N SER A 10 -19.79 4.70 -23.44
CA SER A 10 -20.08 4.71 -22.00
C SER A 10 -21.56 5.02 -21.74
N LEU A 11 -22.06 4.53 -20.61
CA LEU A 11 -23.38 4.89 -20.12
C LEU A 11 -23.28 6.18 -19.29
N PRO A 12 -24.35 7.00 -19.24
CA PRO A 12 -24.40 8.15 -18.34
C PRO A 12 -24.17 7.72 -16.88
N LEU A 13 -23.40 8.51 -16.12
CA LEU A 13 -23.10 8.37 -14.68
C LEU A 13 -22.25 7.17 -14.25
N VAL A 14 -22.38 6.01 -14.91
CA VAL A 14 -21.67 4.77 -14.55
C VAL A 14 -20.53 4.42 -15.50
N GLY A 15 -20.42 5.14 -16.61
CA GLY A 15 -19.33 4.95 -17.55
C GLY A 15 -19.37 3.56 -18.17
N THR A 16 -18.24 2.85 -18.12
CA THR A 16 -18.08 1.47 -18.59
C THR A 16 -18.04 0.45 -17.45
N LEU A 17 -18.51 0.81 -16.24
CA LEU A 17 -18.48 -0.05 -15.05
C LEU A 17 -19.03 -1.46 -15.31
N PHE A 18 -20.17 -1.57 -16.02
CA PHE A 18 -20.76 -2.87 -16.34
C PHE A 18 -19.95 -3.70 -17.35
N SER A 19 -19.18 -3.04 -18.24
CA SER A 19 -18.25 -3.74 -19.12
C SER A 19 -17.11 -4.38 -18.31
N LEU A 20 -16.56 -3.66 -17.34
CA LEU A 20 -15.55 -4.19 -16.44
C LEU A 20 -16.11 -5.33 -15.55
N LEU A 21 -17.31 -5.15 -14.99
CA LEU A 21 -17.95 -6.19 -14.16
C LEU A 21 -18.19 -7.49 -14.94
N LYS A 22 -18.61 -7.41 -16.21
CA LYS A 22 -18.80 -8.57 -17.08
C LYS A 22 -17.51 -9.38 -17.29
N GLU A 23 -16.36 -8.77 -17.08
CA GLU A 23 -15.04 -9.36 -17.30
C GLU A 23 -14.34 -9.80 -16.03
N GLY A 24 -15.04 -9.79 -14.90
CA GLY A 24 -14.48 -10.20 -13.61
C GLY A 24 -14.12 -9.02 -12.70
N GLY A 25 -14.54 -7.80 -13.04
CA GLY A 25 -14.42 -6.63 -12.16
C GLY A 25 -12.97 -6.17 -11.97
N GLY A 26 -12.70 -5.49 -10.85
CA GLY A 26 -11.38 -4.92 -10.57
C GLY A 26 -10.22 -5.91 -10.61
N ALA A 27 -10.46 -7.19 -10.28
CA ALA A 27 -9.45 -8.25 -10.35
C ALA A 27 -8.93 -8.51 -11.77
N GLN A 28 -9.73 -8.22 -12.80
CA GLN A 28 -9.36 -8.38 -14.21
C GLN A 28 -9.10 -7.04 -14.92
N LEU A 29 -8.94 -5.95 -14.15
CA LEU A 29 -8.71 -4.61 -14.70
C LEU A 29 -7.51 -4.56 -15.66
N HIS A 30 -6.43 -5.29 -15.35
CA HIS A 30 -5.24 -5.34 -16.21
C HIS A 30 -5.54 -5.89 -17.62
N LYS A 31 -6.32 -6.98 -17.73
CA LYS A 31 -6.75 -7.54 -19.03
C LYS A 31 -7.75 -6.63 -19.74
N TYR A 32 -8.66 -6.03 -18.97
CA TYR A 32 -9.61 -5.06 -19.48
C TYR A 32 -8.89 -3.88 -20.16
N VAL A 33 -7.90 -3.29 -19.47
CA VAL A 33 -7.07 -2.19 -19.96
C VAL A 33 -6.22 -2.61 -21.15
N GLU A 34 -5.64 -3.81 -21.15
CA GLU A 34 -4.89 -4.35 -22.28
C GLU A 34 -5.74 -4.39 -23.55
N ARG A 35 -6.95 -4.96 -23.47
CA ARG A 35 -7.84 -5.03 -24.62
C ARG A 35 -8.30 -3.64 -25.07
N ARG A 36 -8.58 -2.72 -24.14
CA ARG A 36 -8.89 -1.32 -24.50
C ARG A 36 -7.75 -0.66 -25.27
N HIS A 37 -6.51 -0.94 -24.92
CA HIS A 37 -5.34 -0.47 -25.67
C HIS A 37 -5.17 -1.13 -27.05
N GLN A 38 -5.73 -2.32 -27.27
CA GLN A 38 -5.80 -2.96 -28.59
C GLN A 38 -6.91 -2.32 -29.43
N GLU A 39 -8.04 -1.96 -28.83
CA GLU A 39 -9.20 -1.35 -29.50
C GLU A 39 -9.02 0.13 -29.83
N LEU A 40 -8.51 0.92 -28.88
CA LEU A 40 -8.51 2.39 -28.92
C LEU A 40 -7.12 2.99 -29.16
N GLY A 41 -6.08 2.15 -29.12
CA GLY A 41 -4.70 2.55 -29.39
C GLY A 41 -3.89 2.90 -28.13
N PRO A 42 -2.77 3.63 -28.30
CA PRO A 42 -1.77 3.82 -27.24
C PRO A 42 -2.18 4.79 -26.13
N ILE A 43 -3.17 5.65 -26.41
CA ILE A 43 -3.79 6.56 -25.45
C ILE A 43 -5.31 6.53 -25.64
N TYR A 44 -6.05 6.40 -24.55
CA TYR A 44 -7.49 6.54 -24.55
C TYR A 44 -7.98 7.14 -23.23
N LYS A 45 -9.18 7.70 -23.26
CA LYS A 45 -9.90 8.23 -22.11
C LYS A 45 -11.05 7.28 -21.78
N GLU A 46 -11.26 6.98 -20.51
CA GLU A 46 -12.40 6.16 -20.09
C GLU A 46 -12.89 6.57 -18.70
N SER A 47 -14.21 6.58 -18.53
CA SER A 47 -14.85 6.72 -17.23
C SER A 47 -15.32 5.36 -16.76
N ILE A 48 -14.80 4.88 -15.62
CA ILE A 48 -15.18 3.62 -14.98
C ILE A 48 -15.87 3.98 -13.67
N GLY A 49 -17.20 3.89 -13.65
CA GLY A 49 -17.99 4.41 -12.53
C GLY A 49 -17.77 5.92 -12.37
N PRO A 50 -17.49 6.42 -11.14
CA PRO A 50 -17.25 7.84 -10.90
C PRO A 50 -15.83 8.31 -11.30
N VAL A 51 -14.92 7.40 -11.64
CA VAL A 51 -13.53 7.72 -11.93
C VAL A 51 -13.34 7.91 -13.43
N GLU A 52 -12.83 9.08 -13.81
CA GLU A 52 -12.37 9.36 -15.17
C GLU A 52 -10.85 9.26 -15.23
N ALA A 53 -10.33 8.48 -16.18
CA ALA A 53 -8.91 8.26 -16.33
C ALA A 53 -8.46 8.32 -17.80
N TYR A 54 -7.19 8.71 -17.97
CA TYR A 54 -6.47 8.63 -19.23
C TYR A 54 -5.46 7.49 -19.12
N PHE A 55 -5.57 6.51 -20.00
CA PHE A 55 -4.70 5.35 -20.02
C PHE A 55 -3.64 5.54 -21.10
N VAL A 56 -2.37 5.41 -20.72
CA VAL A 56 -1.21 5.55 -21.59
C VAL A 56 -0.35 4.30 -21.50
N LYS A 57 0.12 3.77 -22.64
CA LYS A 57 1.03 2.61 -22.67
C LYS A 57 2.42 2.91 -23.22
N ASN A 58 2.62 4.07 -23.86
CA ASN A 58 3.91 4.41 -24.47
C ASN A 58 4.84 5.05 -23.42
N PRO A 59 6.09 4.57 -23.27
CA PRO A 59 7.08 5.17 -22.38
C PRO A 59 7.32 6.68 -22.62
N ASN A 60 7.21 7.16 -23.86
CA ASN A 60 7.37 8.58 -24.17
C ASN A 60 6.20 9.43 -23.67
N ASP A 61 4.99 8.88 -23.68
CA ASP A 61 3.81 9.56 -23.13
C ASP A 61 3.88 9.59 -21.60
N MET A 62 4.28 8.47 -20.98
CA MET A 62 4.54 8.40 -19.53
C MET A 62 5.59 9.43 -19.09
N ARG A 63 6.69 9.57 -19.84
CA ARG A 63 7.72 10.58 -19.57
C ARG A 63 7.16 12.00 -19.60
N GLN A 64 6.27 12.30 -20.54
CA GLN A 64 5.63 13.61 -20.63
C GLN A 64 4.70 13.87 -19.44
N VAL A 65 3.95 12.84 -19.00
CA VAL A 65 3.12 12.94 -17.78
C VAL A 65 3.99 13.25 -16.56
N PHE A 66 5.08 12.49 -16.35
CA PHE A 66 5.99 12.74 -15.22
C PHE A 66 6.69 14.10 -15.29
N ALA A 67 7.03 14.58 -16.50
CA ALA A 67 7.61 15.91 -16.67
C ALA A 67 6.61 17.04 -16.34
N ALA A 68 5.31 16.79 -16.46
CA ALA A 68 4.24 17.75 -16.20
C ALA A 68 3.65 17.69 -14.77
N GLU A 69 4.02 16.67 -13.98
CA GLU A 69 3.47 16.41 -12.64
C GLU A 69 3.71 17.54 -11.63
N GLY A 70 4.81 18.28 -11.79
CA GLY A 70 5.18 19.40 -10.92
C GLY A 70 5.89 18.98 -9.64
N MET A 71 5.98 19.90 -8.66
CA MET A 71 6.73 19.68 -7.41
C MET A 71 5.98 18.81 -6.39
N TYR A 72 4.65 18.80 -6.47
CA TYR A 72 3.76 18.13 -5.52
C TYR A 72 2.85 17.16 -6.27
N PRO A 73 3.34 15.95 -6.60
CA PRO A 73 2.52 14.87 -7.14
C PRO A 73 1.28 14.62 -6.27
N VAL A 74 0.16 14.27 -6.92
CA VAL A 74 -1.09 13.91 -6.26
C VAL A 74 -1.34 12.42 -6.44
N HIS A 75 -1.61 11.75 -5.33
CA HIS A 75 -1.82 10.31 -5.31
C HIS A 75 -3.27 9.96 -5.61
N VAL A 76 -3.49 8.95 -6.46
CA VAL A 76 -4.83 8.36 -6.61
C VAL A 76 -5.07 7.43 -5.43
N LEU A 77 -5.93 7.84 -4.51
CA LEU A 77 -6.33 7.05 -3.34
C LEU A 77 -7.66 6.32 -3.60
N PRO A 78 -7.82 5.06 -3.17
CA PRO A 78 -9.11 4.39 -3.21
C PRO A 78 -10.17 5.17 -2.42
N GLU A 79 -11.35 5.35 -3.01
CA GLU A 79 -12.43 6.14 -2.40
C GLU A 79 -12.86 5.59 -1.03
N CYS A 80 -12.84 4.26 -0.86
CA CYS A 80 -13.14 3.62 0.42
C CYS A 80 -12.14 3.99 1.52
N TRP A 81 -10.86 4.17 1.19
CA TRP A 81 -9.83 4.56 2.15
C TRP A 81 -10.01 6.01 2.59
N MET A 82 -10.27 6.92 1.64
CA MET A 82 -10.60 8.32 1.93
C MET A 82 -11.86 8.42 2.79
N LYS A 83 -12.91 7.65 2.44
CA LYS A 83 -14.16 7.64 3.18
C LYS A 83 -13.98 7.13 4.60
N TYR A 84 -13.21 6.07 4.81
CA TYR A 84 -12.87 5.57 6.13
C TYR A 84 -12.12 6.62 6.95
N ASN A 85 -11.06 7.22 6.39
CA ASN A 85 -10.29 8.24 7.11
C ASN A 85 -11.16 9.42 7.54
N SER A 86 -12.06 9.87 6.66
CA SER A 86 -13.00 10.96 6.96
C SER A 86 -14.01 10.60 8.06
N LEU A 87 -14.57 9.38 8.05
CA LEU A 87 -15.57 8.96 9.02
C LEU A 87 -14.99 8.69 10.41
N TYR A 88 -13.76 8.18 10.48
CA TYR A 88 -13.13 7.75 11.74
C TYR A 88 -12.00 8.68 12.21
N GLY A 89 -11.77 9.81 11.53
CA GLY A 89 -10.72 10.77 11.89
C GLY A 89 -9.30 10.18 11.82
N CYS A 90 -9.07 9.25 10.88
CA CYS A 90 -7.81 8.54 10.78
C CYS A 90 -6.79 9.34 9.96
N ASN A 91 -5.79 9.89 10.65
CA ASN A 91 -4.65 10.53 10.00
C ASN A 91 -3.58 9.49 9.64
N ARG A 92 -3.12 9.52 8.39
CA ARG A 92 -2.23 8.50 7.83
C ARG A 92 -0.85 9.06 7.48
N GLY A 93 0.03 8.17 7.07
CA GLY A 93 1.42 8.43 6.71
C GLY A 93 1.57 8.96 5.28
N LEU A 94 2.79 8.80 4.73
CA LEU A 94 3.26 9.49 3.53
C LEU A 94 2.32 9.35 2.32
N TYR A 95 1.73 8.18 2.09
CA TYR A 95 0.89 7.91 0.92
C TYR A 95 -0.40 8.76 0.88
N PHE A 96 -0.85 9.24 2.04
CA PHE A 96 -2.07 10.05 2.18
C PHE A 96 -1.76 11.54 2.41
N MET A 97 -0.50 11.94 2.30
CA MET A 97 -0.11 13.34 2.36
C MET A 97 -0.06 13.91 0.96
N ASP A 98 -0.37 15.20 0.84
CA ASP A 98 -0.23 15.96 -0.40
C ASP A 98 0.56 17.26 -0.16
N GLY A 99 0.91 17.93 -1.25
CA GLY A 99 1.47 19.28 -1.19
C GLY A 99 2.82 19.36 -0.46
N GLN A 100 2.97 20.42 0.33
CA GLN A 100 4.23 20.71 1.04
C GLN A 100 4.54 19.68 2.12
N ASP A 101 3.52 19.16 2.80
CA ASP A 101 3.71 18.20 3.91
C ASP A 101 4.22 16.86 3.38
N TRP A 102 3.67 16.40 2.24
CA TRP A 102 4.23 15.27 1.52
C TRP A 102 5.68 15.52 1.12
N MET A 103 5.98 16.65 0.48
CA MET A 103 7.33 16.92 -0.05
C MET A 103 8.38 17.01 1.06
N ARG A 104 8.05 17.67 2.19
CA ARG A 104 8.93 17.76 3.36
C ARG A 104 9.23 16.37 3.92
N THR A 105 8.19 15.57 4.16
CA THR A 105 8.31 14.21 4.71
C THR A 105 9.06 13.29 3.75
N ARG A 106 8.71 13.32 2.46
CA ARG A 106 9.37 12.55 1.39
C ARG A 106 10.85 12.87 1.30
N LYS A 107 11.23 14.16 1.39
CA LYS A 107 12.63 14.59 1.32
C LYS A 107 13.46 14.02 2.47
N ILE A 108 12.91 13.97 3.68
CA ILE A 108 13.58 13.36 4.86
C ILE A 108 13.72 11.86 4.64
N LEU A 109 12.62 11.16 4.31
CA LEU A 109 12.62 9.71 4.09
C LEU A 109 13.59 9.26 2.98
N ASN A 110 13.67 10.02 1.89
CA ASN A 110 14.57 9.71 0.77
C ASN A 110 16.05 9.70 1.16
N LYS A 111 16.46 10.46 2.19
CA LYS A 111 17.84 10.41 2.71
C LYS A 111 18.18 8.98 3.15
N TYR A 112 17.26 8.32 3.84
CA TYR A 112 17.53 7.04 4.48
C TYR A 112 17.09 5.83 3.66
N LEU A 113 16.02 5.95 2.87
CA LEU A 113 15.49 4.84 2.07
C LEU A 113 16.17 4.72 0.70
N LEU A 114 16.60 5.84 0.10
CA LEU A 114 17.14 5.83 -1.28
C LEU A 114 18.63 6.20 -1.36
N LYS A 115 19.15 7.02 -0.43
CA LYS A 115 20.52 7.56 -0.51
C LYS A 115 21.51 6.94 0.48
N SER A 116 21.04 6.50 1.65
CA SER A 116 21.90 5.96 2.72
C SER A 116 21.65 4.48 2.96
N TYR A 117 21.75 3.70 1.88
CA TYR A 117 21.82 2.25 1.97
C TYR A 117 23.17 1.86 2.59
N SER A 118 23.16 1.31 3.81
CA SER A 118 24.34 0.72 4.44
C SER A 118 24.29 -0.79 4.20
N PRO A 119 25.12 -1.32 3.27
CA PRO A 119 25.05 -2.72 2.87
C PRO A 119 25.31 -3.68 4.04
N ASP A 120 26.23 -3.34 4.95
CA ASP A 120 26.72 -4.27 5.97
C ASP A 120 25.67 -4.59 7.05
N LEU A 121 25.00 -3.55 7.58
CA LEU A 121 23.97 -3.74 8.61
C LEU A 121 22.75 -4.48 8.05
N GLN A 122 22.36 -4.16 6.81
CA GLN A 122 21.26 -4.86 6.16
C GLN A 122 21.64 -6.28 5.80
N HIS A 123 22.88 -6.54 5.37
CA HIS A 123 23.30 -7.88 5.00
C HIS A 123 23.23 -8.86 6.18
N CYS A 124 23.64 -8.44 7.38
CA CYS A 124 23.51 -9.25 8.59
C CYS A 124 22.04 -9.50 8.98
N LEU A 125 21.23 -8.44 9.04
CA LEU A 125 19.80 -8.55 9.39
C LEU A 125 19.04 -9.44 8.39
N THR A 126 19.31 -9.28 7.10
CA THR A 126 18.69 -10.06 6.02
C THR A 126 19.11 -11.52 6.08
N LYS A 127 20.39 -11.81 6.33
CA LYS A 127 20.86 -13.20 6.38
C LYS A 127 20.21 -13.98 7.53
N ASP A 128 20.11 -13.37 8.71
CA ASP A 128 19.49 -14.03 9.87
C ASP A 128 17.98 -14.20 9.71
N LEU A 129 17.30 -13.21 9.12
CA LEU A 129 15.88 -13.30 8.76
C LEU A 129 15.62 -14.43 7.76
N LEU A 130 16.40 -14.48 6.68
CA LEU A 130 16.27 -15.52 5.65
C LEU A 130 16.54 -16.91 6.21
N LYS A 131 17.57 -17.06 7.06
CA LYS A 131 17.84 -18.34 7.72
C LYS A 131 16.68 -18.81 8.60
N GLN A 132 16.06 -17.90 9.35
CA GLN A 132 14.89 -18.24 10.16
C GLN A 132 13.67 -18.58 9.29
N PHE A 133 13.45 -17.86 8.21
CA PHE A 133 12.40 -18.15 7.23
C PHE A 133 12.58 -19.53 6.59
N GLU A 134 13.80 -19.87 6.13
CA GLU A 134 14.14 -21.18 5.58
C GLU A 134 13.84 -22.30 6.59
N ASN A 135 14.27 -22.15 7.85
CA ASN A 135 14.01 -23.13 8.89
C ASN A 135 12.50 -23.34 9.13
N ASN A 136 11.71 -22.26 9.14
CA ASN A 136 10.26 -22.33 9.33
C ASN A 136 9.57 -23.06 8.17
N ILE A 137 9.91 -22.73 6.91
CA ILE A 137 9.34 -23.39 5.73
C ILE A 137 9.70 -24.89 5.70
N VAL A 138 10.96 -25.23 5.97
CA VAL A 138 11.43 -26.62 5.97
C VAL A 138 10.73 -27.43 7.08
N SER A 139 10.55 -26.83 8.26
CA SER A 139 9.90 -27.51 9.40
C SER A 139 8.41 -27.81 9.18
N LEU A 140 7.74 -27.01 8.35
CA LEU A 140 6.30 -27.12 8.06
C LEU A 140 5.98 -27.88 6.77
N GLY A 141 7.00 -28.43 6.09
CA GLY A 141 6.82 -29.19 4.86
C GLY A 141 6.33 -28.35 3.67
N GLY A 142 6.58 -27.04 3.67
CA GLY A 142 6.20 -26.14 2.57
C GLY A 142 4.71 -25.80 2.47
N VAL A 143 3.92 -26.04 3.53
CA VAL A 143 2.51 -25.63 3.58
C VAL A 143 2.43 -24.11 3.80
N ASP A 144 1.61 -23.43 2.99
CA ASP A 144 1.27 -21.98 3.12
C ASP A 144 2.46 -21.01 2.95
N VAL A 145 3.17 -21.14 1.82
CA VAL A 145 4.30 -20.25 1.47
C VAL A 145 3.88 -18.78 1.41
N GLU A 146 2.66 -18.49 0.95
CA GLU A 146 2.15 -17.12 0.81
C GLU A 146 2.08 -16.40 2.17
N SER A 147 1.48 -17.04 3.19
CA SER A 147 1.45 -16.51 4.56
C SER A 147 2.84 -16.25 5.12
N HIS A 148 3.80 -17.13 4.83
CA HIS A 148 5.18 -16.92 5.25
C HIS A 148 5.85 -15.75 4.53
N LEU A 149 5.57 -15.54 3.24
CA LEU A 149 6.08 -14.39 2.48
C LEU A 149 5.52 -13.08 3.02
N TYR A 150 4.24 -13.03 3.39
CA TYR A 150 3.67 -11.88 4.08
C TYR A 150 4.38 -11.58 5.41
N GLN A 151 4.62 -12.61 6.24
CA GLN A 151 5.35 -12.46 7.50
C GLN A 151 6.79 -11.99 7.27
N LEU A 152 7.45 -12.52 6.25
CA LEU A 152 8.82 -12.15 5.88
C LEU A 152 8.89 -10.67 5.45
N SER A 153 7.97 -10.23 4.59
CA SER A 153 7.90 -8.84 4.13
C SER A 153 7.69 -7.86 5.29
N ILE A 154 6.72 -8.12 6.17
CA ILE A 154 6.49 -7.30 7.37
C ILE A 154 7.73 -7.30 8.27
N SER A 155 8.38 -8.46 8.42
CA SER A 155 9.61 -8.59 9.23
C SER A 155 10.75 -7.72 8.68
N PHE A 156 10.92 -7.64 7.36
CA PHE A 156 11.93 -6.79 6.74
C PHE A 156 11.70 -5.30 7.02
N VAL A 157 10.44 -4.85 6.93
CA VAL A 157 10.08 -3.47 7.27
C VAL A 157 10.37 -3.20 8.74
N ILE A 158 9.91 -4.06 9.64
CA ILE A 158 10.15 -3.91 11.09
C ILE A 158 11.63 -3.90 11.41
N ALA A 159 12.42 -4.78 10.80
CA ALA A 159 13.87 -4.81 10.95
C ALA A 159 14.53 -3.51 10.50
N HIS A 160 14.06 -2.91 9.39
CA HIS A 160 14.52 -1.60 8.95
C HIS A 160 14.11 -0.45 9.89
N MET A 161 12.90 -0.51 10.44
CA MET A 161 12.41 0.50 11.37
C MET A 161 13.16 0.50 12.69
N LEU A 162 13.43 -0.70 13.23
CA LEU A 162 14.14 -0.93 14.49
C LEU A 162 15.66 -0.86 14.37
N GLY A 163 16.24 -1.45 13.34
CA GLY A 163 17.69 -1.64 13.20
C GLY A 163 18.21 -2.82 14.02
N THR A 164 19.37 -2.67 14.65
CA THR A 164 20.10 -3.74 15.34
C THR A 164 19.32 -4.50 16.42
N PRO A 165 18.41 -3.89 17.23
CA PRO A 165 17.68 -4.63 18.26
C PRO A 165 16.62 -5.60 17.72
N PHE A 166 16.34 -5.57 16.42
CA PHE A 166 15.35 -6.45 15.82
C PHE A 166 15.64 -7.92 16.09
N ILE A 167 16.90 -8.35 15.91
CA ILE A 167 17.29 -9.77 16.05
C ILE A 167 17.01 -10.28 17.47
N SER A 168 17.39 -9.50 18.50
CA SER A 168 17.20 -9.89 19.90
C SER A 168 15.74 -9.93 20.33
N HIS A 169 14.87 -9.17 19.65
CA HIS A 169 13.46 -9.05 19.99
C HIS A 169 12.52 -9.75 19.01
N TYR A 170 13.04 -10.39 17.95
CA TYR A 170 12.24 -11.01 16.91
C TYR A 170 11.17 -11.95 17.47
N GLN A 171 11.55 -12.87 18.37
CA GLN A 171 10.61 -13.81 18.99
C GLN A 171 9.45 -13.14 19.74
N SER A 172 9.66 -11.95 20.30
CA SER A 172 8.60 -11.19 20.99
C SER A 172 7.64 -10.48 20.05
N LEU A 173 8.04 -10.31 18.79
CA LEU A 173 7.29 -9.65 17.71
C LEU A 173 6.60 -10.66 16.78
N THR A 174 7.13 -11.89 16.66
CA THR A 174 6.67 -12.93 15.72
C THR A 174 5.16 -13.15 15.76
N ASN A 175 4.56 -13.21 16.95
CA ASN A 175 3.12 -13.45 17.08
C ASN A 175 2.28 -12.29 16.55
N ASP A 176 2.70 -11.04 16.77
CA ASP A 176 1.97 -9.88 16.25
C ASP A 176 2.17 -9.73 14.74
N ILE A 177 3.38 -10.07 14.24
CA ILE A 177 3.69 -10.10 12.80
C ILE A 177 2.77 -11.11 12.10
N ARG A 178 2.64 -12.32 12.65
CA ARG A 178 1.73 -13.35 12.13
C ARG A 178 0.28 -12.90 12.16
N ALA A 179 -0.18 -12.36 13.29
CA ALA A 179 -1.55 -11.88 13.42
C ALA A 179 -1.85 -10.76 12.40
N LEU A 180 -0.88 -9.89 12.13
CA LEU A 180 -1.04 -8.82 11.16
C LEU A 180 -1.06 -9.33 9.71
N SER A 181 -0.19 -10.29 9.35
CA SER A 181 -0.19 -10.88 7.99
C SER A 181 -1.52 -11.54 7.63
N GLU A 182 -2.21 -12.14 8.61
CA GLU A 182 -3.51 -12.79 8.42
C GLU A 182 -4.68 -11.82 8.14
N VAL A 183 -4.51 -10.52 8.41
CA VAL A 183 -5.57 -9.52 8.26
C VAL A 183 -5.27 -8.43 7.23
N VAL A 184 -4.00 -8.17 6.93
CA VAL A 184 -3.60 -7.03 6.07
C VAL A 184 -4.05 -7.20 4.63
N HIS A 185 -3.89 -8.40 4.03
CA HIS A 185 -4.29 -8.69 2.65
C HIS A 185 -5.79 -8.45 2.40
N LYS A 186 -6.63 -8.69 3.42
CA LYS A 186 -8.09 -8.48 3.35
C LYS A 186 -8.47 -7.02 3.11
N ILE A 187 -7.64 -6.07 3.52
CA ILE A 187 -7.87 -4.65 3.23
C ILE A 187 -7.93 -4.46 1.71
N PHE A 188 -6.99 -5.04 0.98
CA PHE A 188 -6.87 -4.90 -0.47
C PHE A 188 -8.00 -5.64 -1.20
N GLU A 189 -8.34 -6.85 -0.77
CA GLU A 189 -9.49 -7.61 -1.32
C GLU A 189 -10.80 -6.83 -1.21
N TYR A 190 -11.11 -6.31 -0.02
CA TYR A 190 -12.33 -5.53 0.18
C TYR A 190 -12.28 -4.17 -0.53
N SER A 191 -11.08 -3.61 -0.73
CA SER A 191 -10.91 -2.39 -1.54
C SER A 191 -11.25 -2.63 -3.00
N VAL A 192 -10.83 -3.76 -3.57
CA VAL A 192 -11.20 -4.17 -4.93
C VAL A 192 -12.71 -4.35 -5.05
N ALA A 193 -13.34 -5.01 -4.08
CA ALA A 193 -14.79 -5.17 -4.07
C ALA A 193 -15.53 -3.82 -4.00
N LEU A 194 -15.08 -2.91 -3.13
CA LEU A 194 -15.68 -1.58 -2.97
C LEU A 194 -15.42 -0.65 -4.16
N SER A 195 -14.35 -0.83 -4.92
CA SER A 195 -14.08 -0.04 -6.13
C SER A 195 -15.20 -0.15 -7.18
N MET A 196 -16.00 -1.22 -7.11
CA MET A 196 -17.14 -1.49 -8.00
C MET A 196 -18.49 -1.04 -7.46
N LEU A 197 -18.53 -0.51 -6.24
CA LEU A 197 -19.76 -0.11 -5.56
C LEU A 197 -19.76 1.40 -5.27
N PRO A 198 -20.91 2.09 -5.37
CA PRO A 198 -20.99 3.49 -4.99
C PRO A 198 -20.74 3.65 -3.48
N ILE A 199 -19.60 4.22 -3.08
CA ILE A 199 -19.15 4.18 -1.68
C ILE A 199 -20.16 4.78 -0.71
N ASN A 200 -20.84 5.86 -1.08
CA ASN A 200 -21.80 6.53 -0.20
C ASN A 200 -23.04 5.67 0.06
N LEU A 201 -23.46 4.86 -0.92
CA LEU A 201 -24.52 3.88 -0.73
C LEU A 201 -24.03 2.71 0.12
N SER A 202 -22.81 2.23 -0.13
CA SER A 202 -22.18 1.16 0.66
C SER A 202 -22.11 1.50 2.14
N VAL A 203 -21.77 2.74 2.47
CA VAL A 203 -21.76 3.27 3.84
C VAL A 203 -23.17 3.40 4.40
N ARG A 204 -24.09 4.05 3.66
CA ARG A 204 -25.45 4.34 4.16
C ARG A 204 -26.26 3.08 4.45
N LEU A 205 -26.08 2.03 3.64
CA LEU A 205 -26.78 0.76 3.77
C LEU A 205 -25.99 -0.28 4.57
N SER A 206 -24.80 0.08 5.08
CA SER A 206 -23.91 -0.84 5.80
C SER A 206 -23.69 -2.15 5.04
N LEU A 207 -23.39 -2.05 3.73
CA LEU A 207 -23.20 -3.23 2.90
C LEU A 207 -22.05 -4.09 3.46
N PRO A 208 -22.12 -5.43 3.34
CA PRO A 208 -21.09 -6.32 3.88
C PRO A 208 -19.67 -5.98 3.42
N ALA A 209 -19.49 -5.57 2.17
CA ALA A 209 -18.19 -5.14 1.66
C ALA A 209 -17.62 -3.94 2.43
N TRP A 210 -18.46 -2.99 2.83
CA TRP A 210 -18.05 -1.83 3.62
C TRP A 210 -17.76 -2.21 5.08
N THR A 211 -18.64 -2.98 5.72
CA THR A 211 -18.45 -3.37 7.12
C THR A 211 -17.21 -4.26 7.30
N SER A 212 -16.98 -5.19 6.38
CA SER A 212 -15.78 -6.05 6.39
C SER A 212 -14.50 -5.25 6.11
N PHE A 213 -14.55 -4.28 5.20
CA PHE A 213 -13.44 -3.34 4.97
C PHE A 213 -13.10 -2.56 6.25
N VAL A 214 -14.11 -1.96 6.90
CA VAL A 214 -13.92 -1.22 8.16
C VAL A 214 -13.31 -2.11 9.24
N GLN A 215 -13.82 -3.33 9.41
CA GLN A 215 -13.30 -4.29 10.41
C GLN A 215 -11.85 -4.67 10.12
N SER A 216 -11.51 -4.93 8.86
CA SER A 216 -10.15 -5.27 8.44
C SER A 216 -9.20 -4.10 8.67
N VAL A 217 -9.56 -2.88 8.26
CA VAL A 217 -8.72 -1.68 8.50
C VAL A 217 -8.53 -1.44 10.00
N ASN A 218 -9.59 -1.50 10.80
CA ASN A 218 -9.49 -1.34 12.26
C ASN A 218 -8.56 -2.38 12.88
N SER A 219 -8.70 -3.64 12.49
CA SER A 219 -7.89 -4.73 13.04
C SER A 219 -6.41 -4.56 12.68
N SER A 220 -6.11 -4.25 11.42
CA SER A 220 -4.74 -4.06 10.95
C SER A 220 -4.09 -2.82 11.56
N LEU A 221 -4.80 -1.70 11.67
CA LEU A 221 -4.29 -0.48 12.33
C LEU A 221 -4.02 -0.72 13.82
N ASN A 222 -4.90 -1.46 14.50
CA ASN A 222 -4.71 -1.80 15.92
C ASN A 222 -3.48 -2.70 16.11
N LEU A 223 -3.37 -3.79 15.34
CA LEU A 223 -2.23 -4.70 15.40
C LEU A 223 -0.91 -3.99 15.06
N ALA A 224 -0.90 -3.16 14.01
CA ALA A 224 0.26 -2.35 13.64
C ALA A 224 0.62 -1.33 14.73
N SER A 225 -0.37 -0.75 15.43
CA SER A 225 -0.11 0.14 16.57
C SER A 225 0.50 -0.60 17.76
N VAL A 226 0.01 -1.80 18.08
CA VAL A 226 0.59 -2.65 19.14
C VAL A 226 2.04 -3.01 18.82
N LEU A 227 2.33 -3.35 17.55
CA LEU A 227 3.69 -3.56 17.07
C LEU A 227 4.54 -2.29 17.24
N CYS A 228 4.04 -1.12 16.84
CA CYS A 228 4.73 0.16 17.04
C CYS A 228 5.03 0.44 18.52
N ASP A 229 4.07 0.17 19.42
CA ASP A 229 4.25 0.35 20.86
C ASP A 229 5.33 -0.55 21.44
N LYS A 230 5.51 -1.76 20.92
CA LYS A 230 6.62 -2.64 21.29
C LYS A 230 7.94 -2.10 20.72
N MET A 231 7.96 -1.74 19.44
CA MET A 231 9.15 -1.22 18.77
C MET A 231 9.71 0.03 19.45
N GLU A 232 8.84 0.96 19.89
CA GLU A 232 9.25 2.18 20.58
C GLU A 232 9.99 1.92 21.90
N ARG A 233 9.75 0.77 22.56
CA ARG A 233 10.42 0.39 23.82
C ARG A 233 11.84 -0.16 23.61
N TYR A 234 12.14 -0.68 22.42
CA TYR A 234 13.42 -1.34 22.14
C TYR A 234 14.54 -0.37 21.78
N ASN A 235 14.24 0.94 21.70
CA ASN A 235 15.20 2.03 21.48
C ASN A 235 16.32 1.73 20.46
N GLY A 236 15.93 1.47 19.22
CA GLY A 236 16.87 1.07 18.17
C GLY A 236 17.57 2.21 17.42
N ASP A 237 18.38 1.81 16.44
CA ASP A 237 19.20 2.65 15.56
C ASP A 237 18.69 2.65 14.10
N GLY A 238 17.53 2.04 13.86
CA GLY A 238 16.86 1.99 12.57
C GLY A 238 16.22 3.30 12.14
N LEU A 239 15.35 3.22 11.13
CA LEU A 239 14.72 4.41 10.53
C LEU A 239 13.94 5.25 11.54
N MET A 240 13.25 4.63 12.51
CA MET A 240 12.49 5.37 13.52
C MET A 240 13.39 6.32 14.31
N SER A 241 14.59 5.88 14.67
CA SER A 241 15.57 6.69 15.41
C SER A 241 16.12 7.82 14.55
N LYS A 242 16.45 7.52 13.29
CA LYS A 242 16.94 8.52 12.32
C LYS A 242 15.90 9.62 12.04
N LEU A 243 14.62 9.26 11.95
CA LEU A 243 13.54 10.24 11.79
C LEU A 243 13.37 11.13 13.03
N LYS A 244 13.51 10.58 14.24
CA LYS A 244 13.51 11.39 15.47
C LYS A 244 14.66 12.41 15.48
N GLN A 245 15.85 12.01 15.01
CA GLN A 245 17.02 12.90 14.91
C GLN A 245 16.83 14.04 13.91
N GLU A 246 16.03 13.82 12.86
CA GLU A 246 15.63 14.86 11.89
C GLU A 246 14.46 15.74 12.40
N GLY A 247 14.04 15.58 13.66
CA GLY A 247 12.99 16.39 14.29
C GLY A 247 11.57 15.99 13.89
N VAL A 248 11.37 14.81 13.30
CA VAL A 248 10.03 14.30 12.98
C VAL A 248 9.33 13.88 14.28
N THR A 249 8.08 14.31 14.48
CA THR A 249 7.34 14.00 15.71
C THR A 249 7.07 12.51 15.85
N SER A 250 7.03 11.99 17.08
CA SER A 250 6.73 10.57 17.33
C SER A 250 5.41 10.13 16.72
N GLU A 251 4.39 10.99 16.78
CA GLU A 251 3.08 10.73 16.16
C GLU A 251 3.20 10.56 14.63
N MET A 252 3.96 11.44 13.98
CA MET A 252 4.18 11.36 12.53
C MET A 252 4.98 10.10 12.16
N ILE A 253 6.02 9.78 12.92
CA ILE A 253 6.81 8.55 12.74
C ILE A 253 5.91 7.33 12.84
N ARG A 254 5.05 7.26 13.87
CA ARG A 254 4.10 6.17 14.05
C ARG A 254 3.18 6.00 12.83
N ARG A 255 2.60 7.10 12.32
CA ARG A 255 1.73 7.05 11.12
C ARG A 255 2.49 6.53 9.89
N ILE A 256 3.72 6.98 9.67
CA ILE A 256 4.58 6.52 8.57
C ILE A 256 4.90 5.04 8.70
N VAL A 257 5.30 4.60 9.89
CA VAL A 257 5.68 3.21 10.17
C VAL A 257 4.49 2.27 9.99
N ILE A 258 3.32 2.62 10.52
CA ILE A 258 2.10 1.84 10.34
C ILE A 258 1.79 1.68 8.85
N ASP A 259 1.84 2.76 8.06
CA ASP A 259 1.57 2.67 6.62
C ASP A 259 2.62 1.86 5.86
N PHE A 260 3.89 1.92 6.24
CA PHE A 260 4.93 1.06 5.64
C PHE A 260 4.70 -0.42 5.94
N ILE A 261 4.33 -0.74 7.18
CA ILE A 261 4.00 -2.11 7.57
C ILE A 261 2.79 -2.62 6.77
N LEU A 262 1.73 -1.81 6.65
CA LEU A 262 0.54 -2.19 5.91
C LEU A 262 0.81 -2.33 4.40
N ALA A 263 1.67 -1.50 3.83
CA ALA A 263 2.04 -1.59 2.41
C ALA A 263 2.88 -2.84 2.11
N ALA A 264 3.86 -3.15 2.96
CA ALA A 264 4.73 -4.31 2.78
C ALA A 264 3.96 -5.63 2.83
N GLY A 265 2.90 -5.69 3.63
CA GLY A 265 2.03 -6.86 3.72
C GLY A 265 1.27 -7.23 2.45
N ASP A 266 1.42 -6.53 1.31
CA ASP A 266 0.79 -6.91 0.04
C ASP A 266 1.71 -6.73 -1.18
N THR A 267 2.66 -5.78 -1.16
CA THR A 267 3.45 -5.49 -2.37
C THR A 267 4.68 -6.36 -2.58
N GLU A 268 5.34 -6.81 -1.50
CA GLU A 268 6.62 -7.53 -1.60
C GLU A 268 6.48 -9.06 -1.56
N SER A 269 5.29 -9.56 -1.22
CA SER A 269 5.01 -10.99 -1.07
C SER A 269 4.86 -11.73 -2.42
N PHE A 270 4.71 -10.99 -3.52
CA PHE A 270 4.48 -11.52 -4.86
C PHE A 270 5.74 -11.52 -5.75
N PHE A 271 6.91 -11.20 -5.18
CA PHE A 271 8.21 -11.27 -5.87
C PHE A 271 8.97 -12.57 -5.59
#